data_AF-A0A7X9DLS8-F1
#
_entry.id   AF-A0A7X9DLS8-F1
#
_cell.length_a   1.000
_cell.length_b   1.000
_cell.length_c   1.000
_cell.angle_alpha   90.00
_cell.angle_beta   90.00
_cell.angle_gamma   90.00
#
_symmetry.space_group_name_H-M   'P 1'
#
loop_
_entity.id
_entity.type
_entity.pdbx_description
1 polymer ?
#
loop_
_entity_poly.entity_id
_entity_poly.type
_entity_poly.pdbx_seq_one_letter_code
_entity_poly.pdbx_strand_id
1 'polypeptide(L)' 'MTNRRDFLKLTALTGLSFYLSPAFAMAQEVKKTTVRIGLIGAGLRGCNHLELLLARNDVVVPAI' A
#
# COMPACT_ATOMS: atom_id res chain seq x y z
N MET A 1 25.21 11.39 -25.36
CA MET A 1 24.20 12.22 -24.65
C MET A 1 22.83 11.78 -25.10
N THR A 2 22.02 11.22 -24.21
CA THR A 2 20.63 10.85 -24.51
C THR A 2 19.81 12.12 -24.73
N ASN A 3 19.22 12.31 -25.91
CA ASN A 3 18.37 13.46 -26.18
C ASN A 3 17.07 13.36 -25.34
N ARG A 4 16.52 14.49 -24.88
CA ARG A 4 15.23 14.51 -24.13
C ARG A 4 14.12 13.76 -24.87
N ARG A 5 14.07 13.87 -26.20
CA ARG A 5 13.08 13.18 -27.02
C ARG A 5 13.26 11.66 -26.98
N ASP A 6 14.49 11.17 -26.96
CA ASP A 6 14.78 9.73 -26.89
C ASP A 6 14.47 9.18 -25.51
N PHE A 7 14.76 9.95 -24.45
CA PHE A 7 14.32 9.63 -23.09
C PHE A 7 12.80 9.50 -22.99
N LEU A 8 12.05 10.49 -23.48
CA LEU A 8 10.58 10.45 -23.45
C LEU A 8 10.01 9.26 -24.22
N LYS A 9 10.55 8.95 -25.41
CA LYS A 9 10.13 7.77 -26.18
C LYS A 9 10.42 6.47 -25.43
N LEU A 10 11.62 6.35 -24.86
CA LEU A 10 12.03 5.16 -24.12
C LEU A 10 11.16 4.96 -22.88
N THR A 11 10.93 6.01 -22.09
CA THR A 11 10.08 5.97 -20.89
C THR A 11 8.63 5.66 -21.23
N ALA A 12 8.08 6.24 -22.30
CA ALA A 12 6.73 5.94 -22.75
C ALA A 12 6.59 4.47 -23.17
N LEU A 13 7.54 3.96 -23.97
CA LEU A 13 7.52 2.57 -24.41
C LEU A 13 7.68 1.59 -23.25
N THR A 14 8.58 1.87 -22.31
CA THR A 14 8.77 1.03 -21.11
C THR A 14 7.56 1.07 -20.19
N GLY A 15 6.95 2.24 -19.98
CA GLY A 15 5.72 2.37 -19.20
C GLY A 15 4.55 1.60 -19.81
N LEU A 16 4.35 1.70 -21.14
CA LEU A 16 3.33 0.93 -21.85
C LEU A 16 3.60 -0.58 -21.79
N SER A 17 4.85 -1.00 -21.98
CA SER A 17 5.26 -2.40 -21.89
C SER A 17 5.02 -2.96 -20.49
N PHE A 18 5.29 -2.17 -19.45
CA PHE A 18 5.04 -2.57 -18.06
C PHE A 18 3.55 -2.66 -17.76
N TYR A 19 2.75 -1.71 -18.25
CA TYR A 19 1.29 -1.71 -18.09
C TYR A 19 0.63 -2.93 -18.77
N LEU A 20 1.09 -3.29 -19.96
CA LEU A 20 0.60 -4.46 -20.70
C LEU A 20 1.27 -5.78 -20.28
N SER A 21 2.18 -5.75 -19.31
CA SER A 21 2.91 -6.94 -18.86
C SER A 21 1.94 -7.96 -18.26
N PRO A 22 1.95 -9.22 -18.74
CA PRO A 22 1.16 -10.30 -18.14
C PRO A 22 1.51 -10.51 -16.66
N ALA A 23 2.76 -10.26 -16.25
CA ALA A 23 3.17 -10.38 -14.87
C ALA A 23 2.53 -9.33 -13.95
N PHE A 24 2.20 -8.14 -14.49
CA PHE A 24 1.45 -7.12 -13.75
C PHE A 24 -0.04 -7.48 -13.69
N ALA A 25 -0.61 -7.96 -14.80
CA ALA A 25 -2.01 -8.42 -14.85
C ALA A 25 -2.26 -9.69 -14.02
N MET A 26 -1.26 -10.57 -13.91
CA MET A 26 -1.28 -11.81 -13.12
C MET A 26 -0.60 -11.62 -11.76
N ALA A 27 -0.28 -10.39 -11.36
CA ALA A 27 0.20 -10.12 -10.02
C ALA A 27 -0.85 -10.65 -9.03
N GLN A 28 -0.44 -11.56 -8.14
CA GLN A 28 -1.35 -12.11 -7.15
C GLN A 28 -1.96 -10.95 -6.36
N GLU A 29 -3.27 -11.00 -6.13
CA GLU A 29 -3.92 -10.09 -5.20
C GLU A 29 -3.11 -10.08 -3.90
N VAL A 30 -2.64 -8.90 -3.49
CA VAL A 30 -1.99 -8.74 -2.20
C VAL A 30 -2.99 -9.22 -1.17
N LYS A 31 -2.72 -10.39 -0.59
CA LYS A 31 -3.62 -11.04 0.34
C LYS A 31 -3.89 -10.05 1.47
N LYS A 32 -5.12 -9.54 1.53
CA LYS A 32 -5.51 -8.51 2.49
C LYS A 32 -5.55 -9.17 3.87
N THR A 33 -4.43 -9.13 4.59
CA THR A 33 -4.28 -9.74 5.90
C THR A 33 -4.78 -8.77 6.96
N THR A 34 -5.69 -9.24 7.82
CA THR A 34 -6.12 -8.48 8.99
C THR A 34 -4.96 -8.39 9.98
N VAL A 35 -4.57 -7.17 10.36
CA VAL A 35 -3.46 -6.93 11.28
C VAL A 35 -3.98 -6.94 12.73
N ARG A 36 -3.27 -7.64 13.62
CA ARG A 36 -3.59 -7.70 15.05
C ARG A 36 -2.69 -6.73 15.82
N ILE A 37 -3.27 -5.75 16.50
CA ILE A 37 -2.53 -4.67 17.17
C ILE A 37 -2.88 -4.64 18.66
N GLY A 38 -1.89 -4.89 19.52
CA GLY A 38 -2.02 -4.63 20.96
C GLY A 38 -1.65 -3.19 21.27
N LEU A 39 -2.47 -2.49 22.04
CA LEU A 39 -2.19 -1.13 22.49
C LEU A 39 -1.69 -1.18 23.94
N ILE A 40 -0.66 -0.40 24.27
CA ILE A 40 -0.19 -0.23 25.65
C ILE A 40 -0.24 1.26 25.96
N GLY A 41 -1.09 1.62 26.92
CA GLY A 41 -1.31 3.01 27.31
C GLY A 41 -2.39 3.72 26.48
N ALA A 42 -3.66 3.46 26.83
CA ALA A 42 -4.84 4.13 26.27
C ALA A 42 -5.13 5.50 26.93
N GLY A 43 -4.09 6.34 27.12
CA GLY A 43 -4.26 7.72 27.58
C GLY A 43 -4.82 8.64 26.49
N LEU A 44 -4.79 9.97 26.67
CA LEU A 44 -5.40 10.93 25.73
C LEU A 44 -5.02 10.71 24.24
N ARG A 45 -3.73 10.44 23.96
CA ARG A 45 -3.25 10.13 22.61
C ARG A 45 -3.54 8.69 22.20
N GLY A 46 -3.57 7.77 23.16
CA GLY A 46 -3.88 6.36 22.95
C GLY A 46 -5.34 6.14 22.54
N CYS A 47 -6.27 6.87 23.13
CA CYS A 47 -7.68 6.86 22.72
C CYS A 47 -7.87 7.34 21.29
N ASN A 48 -7.21 8.43 20.88
CA ASN A 48 -7.25 8.92 19.51
C ASN A 48 -6.69 7.88 18.52
N HIS A 49 -5.56 7.23 18.86
CA HIS A 49 -5.03 6.15 18.04
C HIS A 49 -5.97 4.94 17.99
N LEU A 50 -6.58 4.56 19.12
CA LEU A 50 -7.55 3.47 19.18
C LEU A 50 -8.76 3.74 18.27
N GLU A 51 -9.29 4.96 18.27
CA GLU A 51 -10.42 5.37 17.42
C GLU A 51 -10.10 5.18 15.93
N LEU A 52 -8.91 5.61 15.50
CA LEU A 52 -8.43 5.41 14.13
C LEU A 52 -8.24 3.92 13.79
N LEU A 53 -7.78 3.11 14.74
CA LEU A 53 -7.60 1.66 14.54
C LEU A 53 -8.94 0.93 14.42
N LEU A 54 -9.95 1.33 15.21
CA LEU A 54 -11.29 0.74 15.18
C LEU A 54 -12.10 1.13 13.93
N ALA A 55 -11.80 2.27 13.30
CA ALA A 55 -12.42 2.69 12.05
C ALA A 55 -11.96 1.88 10.82
N ARG A 56 -10.97 0.98 10.98
CA ARG A 56 -10.38 0.20 9.89
C ARG A 56 -10.90 -1.24 9.84
N ASN A 57 -11.41 -1.65 8.68
CA ASN A 57 -11.90 -3.01 8.44
C ASN A 57 -10.79 -4.07 8.30
N ASP A 58 -9.52 -3.67 8.25
CA ASP A 58 -8.34 -4.53 8.12
C ASP A 58 -7.51 -4.65 9.40
N VAL A 59 -8.04 -4.21 10.54
CA VAL A 59 -7.37 -4.23 11.84
C VAL A 59 -8.26 -4.89 12.91
N VAL A 60 -7.63 -5.62 13.82
CA VAL A 60 -8.26 -6.13 15.05
C VAL A 60 -7.38 -5.73 16.24
N VAL A 61 -7.99 -5.18 17.29
CA VAL A 61 -7.30 -4.79 18.54
C VAL A 61 -7.67 -5.80 19.64
N PRO A 62 -6.88 -6.87 19.84
CA PRO A 62 -7.21 -7.93 20.81
C PRO A 62 -6.88 -7.58 22.26
N ALA A 63 -6.08 -6.53 22.50
CA ALA A 63 -5.65 -6.11 23.83
C ALA A 63 -5.38 -4.60 23.86
N ILE A 64 -5.67 -3.97 25.00
CA ILE A 64 -5.52 -2.53 25.29
C ILE A 64 -4.93 -2.38 26.70
#